data_AF-A0A135VI89-F1
#
_entry.id   AF-A0A135VI89-F1
#
_cell.length_a   1.000
_cell.length_b   1.000
_cell.length_c   1.000
_cell.angle_alpha   90.00
_cell.angle_beta   90.00
_cell.angle_gamma   90.00
#
_symmetry.space_group_name_H-M   'P 1'
#
loop_
_entity.id
_entity.type
_entity.pdbx_description
1 polymer ?
#
loop_
_entity_poly.entity_id
_entity_poly.type
_entity_poly.pdbx_seq_one_letter_code
_entity_poly.pdbx_strand_id
1 'polypeptide(L)'
;MRGGEIIGGRFKFKVKVVNESPYTINDVTVYILSYPRDTLILKTEDDDIFFSKIEPQGFRSPSFDFLPTQDCVRGEIVAGVSYVDASGKAHTLTTESYTIRAVCDLLQPEAITPRGFELKLKELESGEILLKVEEWTPEEMQEKTLRVLSDSNFHEVSSDESITDDVVHFKISGWAKGKYTRKNVGAEIFITGISKQKGASCRIRVAGEDDAMILPAIDDLKERLSAYLCPMCGNKLTLDNVEDLKKGKIVRCLFCNVSIGR
;
A
#
# COMPACT_ATOMS: atom_id res chain seq x y z
N MET A 1 -14.68 -7.16 -11.68
CA MET A 1 -13.31 -6.93 -11.13
C MET A 1 -13.30 -5.65 -10.30
N ARG A 2 -12.39 -5.51 -9.33
CA ARG A 2 -12.26 -4.28 -8.51
C ARG A 2 -10.79 -3.91 -8.27
N GLY A 3 -10.55 -2.65 -7.91
CA GLY A 3 -9.24 -2.16 -7.48
C GLY A 3 -9.35 -0.77 -6.86
N GLY A 4 -8.31 -0.32 -6.18
CA GLY A 4 -8.27 1.03 -5.63
C GLY A 4 -6.85 1.53 -5.39
N GLU A 5 -6.74 2.85 -5.26
CA GLU A 5 -5.47 3.58 -5.11
C GLU A 5 -5.69 4.87 -4.34
N ILE A 6 -4.69 5.33 -3.58
CA ILE A 6 -4.72 6.67 -2.98
C ILE A 6 -4.08 7.67 -3.94
N ILE A 7 -4.86 8.67 -4.35
CA ILE A 7 -4.39 9.77 -5.18
C ILE A 7 -4.72 11.09 -4.48
N GLY A 8 -3.69 11.88 -4.16
CA GLY A 8 -3.86 13.22 -3.60
C GLY A 8 -4.64 13.23 -2.27
N GLY A 9 -4.42 12.23 -1.41
CA GLY A 9 -5.10 12.10 -0.13
C GLY A 9 -6.55 11.60 -0.22
N ARG A 10 -6.99 11.11 -1.38
CA ARG A 10 -8.30 10.48 -1.58
C ARG A 10 -8.11 9.04 -2.03
N PHE A 11 -8.89 8.12 -1.48
CA PHE A 11 -8.90 6.74 -1.95
C PHE A 11 -9.91 6.58 -3.08
N LYS A 12 -9.45 6.25 -4.28
CA LYS A 12 -10.28 6.03 -5.44
C LYS A 12 -10.53 4.54 -5.63
N PHE A 13 -11.76 4.10 -5.43
CA PHE A 13 -12.20 2.73 -5.63
C PHE A 13 -12.85 2.58 -7.00
N LYS A 14 -12.46 1.59 -7.79
CA LYS A 14 -13.01 1.32 -9.13
C LYS A 14 -13.62 -0.06 -9.20
N VAL A 15 -14.81 -0.15 -9.78
CA VAL A 15 -15.50 -1.41 -10.06
C VAL A 15 -15.63 -1.54 -11.56
N LYS A 16 -15.11 -2.63 -12.14
CA LYS A 16 -15.24 -2.95 -13.56
C LYS A 16 -16.29 -4.04 -13.76
N VAL A 17 -17.35 -3.69 -14.49
CA VAL A 17 -18.45 -4.57 -14.91
C VAL A 17 -18.26 -4.88 -16.40
N VAL A 18 -18.15 -6.16 -16.73
CA VAL A 18 -18.00 -6.65 -18.12
C VAL A 18 -19.23 -7.48 -18.46
N ASN A 19 -19.85 -7.21 -19.59
CA ASN A 19 -20.94 -8.04 -20.10
C ASN A 19 -20.36 -9.11 -21.02
N GLU A 20 -20.12 -10.30 -20.48
CA GLU A 20 -19.60 -11.43 -21.26
C GLU A 20 -20.70 -12.19 -22.03
N SER A 21 -21.96 -11.81 -21.85
CA SER A 21 -23.08 -12.43 -22.55
C SER A 21 -23.19 -11.94 -24.00
N PRO A 22 -23.88 -12.70 -24.88
CA PRO A 22 -24.12 -12.29 -26.25
C PRO A 22 -25.26 -11.25 -26.40
N TYR A 23 -25.88 -10.83 -25.29
CA TYR A 23 -27.02 -9.91 -25.31
C TYR A 23 -26.73 -8.63 -24.52
N THR A 24 -27.37 -7.53 -24.89
CA THR A 24 -27.29 -6.27 -24.13
C THR A 24 -27.97 -6.44 -22.76
N ILE A 25 -27.30 -5.98 -21.70
CA ILE A 25 -27.90 -5.83 -20.37
C ILE A 25 -28.28 -4.37 -20.15
N ASN A 26 -29.41 -4.13 -19.48
CA ASN A 26 -29.97 -2.80 -19.25
C ASN A 26 -30.01 -2.47 -17.76
N ASP A 27 -30.27 -1.20 -17.45
CA ASP A 27 -30.49 -0.68 -16.10
C ASP A 27 -29.40 -1.11 -15.11
N VAL A 28 -28.14 -0.97 -15.54
CA VAL A 28 -26.99 -1.41 -14.76
C VAL A 28 -26.68 -0.37 -13.69
N THR A 29 -26.81 -0.76 -12.44
CA THR A 29 -26.48 0.09 -11.28
C THR A 29 -25.33 -0.54 -10.52
N VAL A 30 -24.29 0.23 -10.26
CA VAL A 30 -23.16 -0.19 -9.42
C VAL A 30 -23.19 0.62 -8.15
N TYR A 31 -23.12 -0.01 -6.99
CA TYR A 31 -23.29 0.67 -5.71
C TYR A 31 -22.36 0.14 -4.63
N ILE A 32 -22.07 0.96 -3.63
CA ILE A 32 -21.24 0.57 -2.48
C ILE A 32 -22.14 -0.11 -1.43
N LEU A 33 -21.84 -1.37 -1.12
CA LEU A 33 -22.55 -2.14 -0.11
C LEU A 33 -22.02 -1.87 1.30
N SER A 34 -20.70 -1.82 1.45
CA SER A 34 -20.04 -1.64 2.74
C SER A 34 -18.66 -1.02 2.57
N TYR A 35 -18.26 -0.21 3.55
CA TYR A 35 -16.93 0.39 3.65
C TYR A 35 -16.68 0.82 5.12
N PRO A 36 -15.43 1.01 5.55
CA PRO A 36 -15.12 1.39 6.93
C PRO A 36 -15.49 2.86 7.22
N ARG A 37 -16.76 3.11 7.55
CA ARG A 37 -17.35 4.45 7.77
C ARG A 37 -16.66 5.28 8.86
N ASP A 38 -16.00 4.62 9.80
CA ASP A 38 -15.28 5.31 10.89
C ASP A 38 -14.00 6.01 10.41
N THR A 39 -13.44 5.55 9.28
CA THR A 39 -12.14 6.02 8.74
C THR A 39 -12.24 6.59 7.33
N LEU A 40 -13.37 6.39 6.64
CA LEU A 40 -13.64 6.86 5.30
C LEU A 40 -15.02 7.51 5.20
N ILE A 41 -15.11 8.57 4.40
CA ILE A 41 -16.37 9.18 3.98
C ILE A 41 -16.46 9.14 2.46
N LEU A 42 -17.59 8.71 1.91
CA LEU A 42 -17.82 8.81 0.47
C LEU A 42 -17.97 10.29 0.08
N LYS A 43 -17.20 10.75 -0.90
CA LYS A 43 -17.14 12.18 -1.28
C LYS A 43 -18.46 12.66 -1.89
N THR A 44 -19.17 11.78 -2.59
CA THR A 44 -20.50 12.03 -3.14
C THR A 44 -21.55 11.46 -2.20
N GLU A 45 -22.71 12.11 -2.12
CA GLU A 45 -23.85 11.56 -1.36
C GLU A 45 -24.40 10.29 -2.03
N ASP A 46 -24.30 10.22 -3.36
CA ASP A 46 -24.69 9.03 -4.12
C ASP A 46 -23.67 7.91 -3.91
N ASP A 47 -24.14 6.80 -3.35
CA ASP A 47 -23.39 5.56 -3.19
C ASP A 47 -23.57 4.61 -4.39
N ASP A 48 -24.29 5.04 -5.41
CA ASP A 48 -24.57 4.31 -6.64
C ASP A 48 -24.28 5.12 -7.92
N ILE A 49 -24.01 4.39 -9.00
CA ILE A 49 -23.76 4.94 -10.34
C ILE A 49 -24.56 4.11 -11.35
N PHE A 50 -25.44 4.80 -12.08
CA PHE A 50 -26.32 4.21 -13.07
C PHE A 50 -25.77 4.26 -14.50
N PHE A 51 -26.00 3.19 -15.26
CA PHE A 51 -25.79 3.11 -16.70
C PHE A 51 -27.00 2.48 -17.36
N SER A 52 -27.52 3.10 -18.42
CA SER A 52 -28.71 2.60 -19.12
C SER A 52 -28.50 1.22 -19.75
N LYS A 53 -27.30 0.95 -20.27
CA LYS A 53 -26.97 -0.34 -20.89
C LYS A 53 -25.47 -0.64 -21.00
N ILE A 54 -25.16 -1.93 -21.12
CA ILE A 54 -23.84 -2.45 -21.51
C ILE A 54 -24.03 -3.46 -22.65
N GLU A 55 -23.45 -3.14 -23.81
CA GLU A 55 -23.50 -3.99 -25.00
C GLU A 55 -22.72 -5.30 -24.81
N PRO A 56 -22.98 -6.35 -25.62
CA PRO A 56 -22.22 -7.59 -25.60
C PRO A 56 -20.71 -7.32 -25.70
N GLN A 57 -19.92 -7.99 -24.85
CA GLN A 57 -18.46 -7.80 -24.70
C GLN A 57 -18.04 -6.38 -24.27
N GLY A 58 -19.00 -5.49 -23.97
CA GLY A 58 -18.77 -4.15 -23.47
C GLY A 58 -18.45 -4.14 -21.97
N PHE A 59 -17.96 -3.00 -21.48
CA PHE A 59 -17.72 -2.81 -20.06
C PHE A 59 -18.03 -1.38 -19.58
N ARG A 60 -18.20 -1.25 -18.26
CA ARG A 60 -18.25 0.01 -17.53
C ARG A 60 -17.32 -0.07 -16.32
N SER A 61 -16.71 1.07 -15.99
CA SER A 61 -15.76 1.17 -14.87
C SER A 61 -16.05 2.39 -13.98
N PRO A 62 -17.20 2.42 -13.29
CA PRO A 62 -17.48 3.46 -12.29
C PRO A 62 -16.37 3.58 -11.24
N SER A 63 -16.21 4.79 -10.72
CA SER A 63 -15.24 5.12 -9.67
C SER A 63 -15.95 5.82 -8.51
N PHE A 64 -15.59 5.43 -7.29
CA PHE A 64 -16.07 6.01 -6.03
C PHE A 64 -14.89 6.64 -5.31
N ASP A 65 -15.00 7.92 -4.97
CA ASP A 65 -13.96 8.66 -4.26
C ASP A 65 -14.27 8.66 -2.75
N PHE A 66 -13.38 8.10 -1.94
CA PHE A 66 -13.43 8.14 -0.49
C PHE A 66 -12.43 9.15 0.07
N LEU A 67 -12.86 9.89 1.08
CA LEU A 67 -12.03 10.82 1.86
C LEU A 67 -11.65 10.15 3.18
N PRO A 68 -10.36 9.91 3.45
CA PRO A 68 -9.89 9.51 4.76
C PRO A 68 -10.22 10.57 5.81
N THR A 69 -10.69 10.11 6.97
CA THR A 69 -10.92 10.97 8.15
C THR A 69 -9.86 10.78 9.24
N GLN A 70 -9.06 9.73 9.11
CA GLN A 70 -8.00 9.34 10.03
C GLN A 70 -6.70 9.06 9.27
N ASP A 71 -5.58 9.04 9.98
CA ASP A 71 -4.26 8.71 9.40
C ASP A 71 -4.02 7.21 9.23
N CYS A 72 -4.96 6.39 9.69
CA CYS A 72 -4.98 4.96 9.47
C CYS A 72 -6.34 4.57 8.92
N VAL A 73 -6.34 4.08 7.69
CA VAL A 73 -7.51 3.49 7.07
C VAL A 73 -7.25 2.00 6.93
N ARG A 74 -8.03 1.21 7.68
CA ARG A 74 -8.05 -0.24 7.54
C ARG A 74 -9.50 -0.71 7.47
N GLY A 75 -9.81 -1.53 6.49
CA GLY A 75 -11.12 -2.15 6.39
C GLY A 75 -11.34 -2.82 5.04
N GLU A 76 -12.60 -3.16 4.79
CA GLU A 76 -13.02 -3.79 3.55
C GLU A 76 -14.07 -2.95 2.86
N ILE A 77 -13.92 -2.80 1.55
CA ILE A 77 -14.89 -2.15 0.69
C ILE A 77 -15.54 -3.23 -0.17
N VAL A 78 -16.87 -3.27 -0.17
CA VAL A 78 -17.67 -4.21 -0.93
C VAL A 78 -18.62 -3.43 -1.83
N ALA A 79 -18.72 -3.81 -3.10
CA ALA A 79 -19.67 -3.22 -4.04
C ALA A 79 -20.66 -4.25 -4.58
N GLY A 80 -21.83 -3.77 -4.95
CA GLY A 80 -22.88 -4.50 -5.64
C GLY A 80 -23.04 -4.03 -7.08
N VAL A 81 -23.59 -4.90 -7.92
CA VAL A 81 -24.01 -4.60 -9.28
C VAL A 81 -25.40 -5.18 -9.48
N SER A 82 -26.38 -4.36 -9.83
CA SER A 82 -27.69 -4.83 -10.30
C SER A 82 -27.86 -4.53 -11.78
N TYR A 83 -28.56 -5.40 -12.51
CA TYR A 83 -28.87 -5.20 -13.93
C TYR A 83 -30.10 -5.99 -14.33
N VAL A 84 -30.69 -5.64 -15.48
CA VAL A 84 -31.77 -6.38 -16.13
C VAL A 84 -31.23 -7.08 -17.37
N ASP A 85 -31.46 -8.38 -17.48
CA ASP A 85 -31.04 -9.17 -18.63
C ASP A 85 -31.98 -9.00 -19.84
N ALA A 86 -31.63 -9.64 -20.97
CA ALA A 86 -32.43 -9.58 -22.19
C ALA A 86 -33.83 -10.22 -22.07
N SER A 87 -34.09 -11.02 -21.04
CA SER A 87 -35.40 -11.59 -20.73
C SER A 87 -36.26 -10.68 -19.84
N GLY A 88 -35.72 -9.53 -19.41
CA GLY A 88 -36.38 -8.62 -18.48
C GLY A 88 -36.23 -9.05 -17.01
N LYS A 89 -35.37 -10.02 -16.70
CA LYS A 89 -35.15 -10.48 -15.33
C LYS A 89 -34.05 -9.64 -14.67
N ALA A 90 -34.34 -9.15 -13.47
CA ALA A 90 -33.36 -8.46 -12.64
C ALA A 90 -32.39 -9.45 -11.97
N HIS A 91 -31.12 -9.07 -11.94
CA HIS A 91 -30.03 -9.79 -11.29
C HIS A 91 -29.26 -8.87 -10.37
N THR A 92 -28.64 -9.45 -9.34
CA THR A 92 -27.76 -8.73 -8.43
C THR A 92 -26.55 -9.59 -8.12
N LEU A 93 -25.37 -8.98 -8.23
CA LEU A 93 -24.08 -9.59 -7.98
C LEU A 93 -23.32 -8.74 -6.98
N THR A 94 -22.46 -9.36 -6.19
CA THR A 94 -21.55 -8.68 -5.27
C THR A 94 -20.12 -8.93 -5.67
N THR A 95 -19.26 -7.93 -5.51
CA THR A 95 -17.83 -8.12 -5.64
C THR A 95 -17.29 -8.81 -4.40
N GLU A 96 -16.19 -9.56 -4.54
CA GLU A 96 -15.34 -9.86 -3.38
C GLU A 96 -14.89 -8.57 -2.70
N SER A 97 -14.61 -8.65 -1.40
CA SER A 97 -14.13 -7.50 -0.65
C SER A 97 -12.77 -7.01 -1.18
N TYR A 98 -12.57 -5.71 -1.13
CA TYR A 98 -11.29 -5.07 -1.34
C TYR A 98 -10.76 -4.58 0.01
N THR A 99 -9.69 -5.18 0.50
CA THR A 99 -9.05 -4.75 1.74
C THR A 99 -8.28 -3.46 1.48
N ILE A 100 -8.74 -2.35 2.05
CA ILE A 100 -7.97 -1.11 2.11
C ILE A 100 -7.08 -1.13 3.35
N ARG A 101 -5.80 -0.79 3.14
CA ARG A 101 -4.81 -0.55 4.18
C ARG A 101 -3.98 0.64 3.76
N ALA A 102 -4.08 1.74 4.50
CA ALA A 102 -3.31 2.93 4.21
C ALA A 102 -2.98 3.69 5.49
N VAL A 103 -1.69 3.80 5.77
CA VAL A 103 -1.14 4.68 6.80
C VAL A 103 -0.09 5.61 6.19
N CYS A 104 0.93 5.03 5.55
CA CYS A 104 2.09 5.78 5.07
C CYS A 104 1.77 6.90 4.08
N ASP A 105 0.78 6.72 3.19
CA ASP A 105 0.34 7.77 2.26
C ASP A 105 -0.38 8.93 2.97
N LEU A 106 -0.85 8.70 4.19
CA LEU A 106 -1.52 9.67 5.07
C LEU A 106 -0.56 10.28 6.11
N LEU A 107 0.72 9.94 6.05
CA LEU A 107 1.76 10.59 6.83
C LEU A 107 2.35 11.79 6.09
N GLN A 108 2.98 12.66 6.86
CA GLN A 108 3.78 13.79 6.41
C GLN A 108 5.12 13.76 7.15
N PRO A 109 6.25 13.95 6.44
CA PRO A 109 7.57 13.90 7.06
C PRO A 109 7.71 15.06 8.04
N GLU A 110 8.19 14.78 9.25
CA GLU A 110 8.46 15.79 10.28
C GLU A 110 9.91 15.67 10.73
N ALA A 111 10.64 16.78 10.73
CA ALA A 111 12.01 16.80 11.21
C ALA A 111 12.05 16.66 12.74
N ILE A 112 12.91 15.78 13.23
CA ILE A 112 13.20 15.60 14.66
C ILE A 112 14.69 15.36 14.84
N THR A 113 15.25 15.80 15.97
CA THR A 113 16.65 15.50 16.28
C THR A 113 16.80 14.03 16.72
N PRO A 114 17.96 13.38 16.49
CA PRO A 114 18.19 12.01 16.95
C PRO A 114 17.93 11.81 18.44
N ARG A 115 18.35 12.77 19.27
CA ARG A 115 18.06 12.75 20.72
C ARG A 115 16.57 12.87 21.02
N GLY A 116 15.85 13.73 20.30
CA GLY A 116 14.40 13.88 20.45
C GLY A 116 13.66 12.60 20.05
N PHE A 117 14.11 11.94 18.98
CA PHE A 117 13.59 10.67 18.53
C PHE A 117 13.76 9.58 19.59
N GLU A 118 14.96 9.41 20.14
CA GLU A 118 15.21 8.42 21.19
C GLU A 118 14.36 8.63 22.45
N LEU A 119 14.12 9.89 22.84
CA LEU A 119 13.27 10.22 23.98
C LEU A 119 11.82 9.81 23.69
N LYS A 120 11.26 10.24 22.56
CA LYS A 120 9.88 9.89 22.19
C LYS A 120 9.70 8.38 22.04
N LEU A 121 10.65 7.69 21.41
CA LEU A 121 10.54 6.26 21.18
C LEU A 121 10.51 5.42 22.48
N LYS A 122 11.05 5.96 23.59
CA LYS A 122 10.96 5.32 24.92
C LYS A 122 9.61 5.54 25.60
N GLU A 123 8.90 6.61 25.24
CA GLU A 123 7.63 7.00 25.82
C GLU A 123 6.43 6.37 25.08
N LEU A 124 6.59 6.09 23.80
CA LEU A 124 5.53 5.59 22.93
C LEU A 124 5.39 4.07 22.98
N GLU A 125 4.16 3.60 22.82
CA GLU A 125 3.89 2.19 22.56
C GLU A 125 4.55 1.79 21.23
N SER A 126 5.12 0.59 21.19
CA SER A 126 5.84 0.09 20.01
C SER A 126 5.52 -1.35 19.71
N GLY A 127 5.30 -1.64 18.43
CA GLY A 127 5.24 -2.99 17.89
C GLY A 127 6.53 -3.32 17.13
N GLU A 128 6.85 -4.61 17.01
CA GLU A 128 7.97 -5.06 16.19
C GLU A 128 7.65 -6.34 15.41
N ILE A 129 8.32 -6.51 14.27
CA ILE A 129 8.28 -7.74 13.48
C ILE A 129 9.66 -8.05 12.91
N LEU A 130 9.95 -9.35 12.80
CA LEU A 130 11.14 -9.86 12.12
C LEU A 130 10.77 -10.32 10.71
N LEU A 131 11.53 -9.85 9.72
CA LEU A 131 11.46 -10.22 8.32
C LEU A 131 12.81 -10.85 7.92
N LYS A 132 12.78 -12.07 7.41
CA LYS A 132 13.94 -12.68 6.77
C LYS A 132 13.81 -12.54 5.27
N VAL A 133 14.86 -12.08 4.61
CA VAL A 133 14.90 -11.97 3.16
C VAL A 133 16.11 -12.72 2.60
N GLU A 134 15.83 -13.77 1.84
CA GLU A 134 16.86 -14.64 1.27
C GLU A 134 17.47 -14.07 -0.02
N GLU A 135 16.78 -13.17 -0.72
CA GLU A 135 17.18 -12.78 -2.08
C GLU A 135 18.09 -11.55 -2.15
N TRP A 136 18.10 -10.73 -1.10
CA TRP A 136 18.85 -9.47 -1.02
C TRP A 136 20.02 -9.58 -0.06
N THR A 137 21.11 -8.87 -0.37
CA THR A 137 22.18 -8.63 0.60
C THR A 137 21.75 -7.58 1.62
N PRO A 138 22.42 -7.49 2.79
CA PRO A 138 22.11 -6.44 3.76
C PRO A 138 22.26 -5.02 3.21
N GLU A 139 23.22 -4.79 2.32
CA GLU A 139 23.47 -3.49 1.67
C GLU A 139 22.35 -3.14 0.67
N GLU A 140 21.90 -4.10 -0.13
CA GLU A 140 20.73 -3.92 -1.01
C GLU A 140 19.47 -3.62 -0.19
N MET A 141 19.32 -4.28 0.97
CA MET A 141 18.23 -4.02 1.89
C MET A 141 18.30 -2.64 2.54
N GLN A 142 19.51 -2.15 2.87
CA GLN A 142 19.71 -0.81 3.41
C GLN A 142 19.25 0.24 2.40
N GLU A 143 19.72 0.18 1.16
CA GLU A 143 19.34 1.11 0.10
C GLU A 143 17.82 1.08 -0.14
N LYS A 144 17.25 -0.12 -0.21
CA LYS A 144 15.81 -0.29 -0.34
C LYS A 144 15.04 0.31 0.84
N THR A 145 15.55 0.16 2.05
CA THR A 145 14.90 0.67 3.27
C THR A 145 14.84 2.18 3.28
N LEU A 146 15.92 2.86 2.91
CA LEU A 146 15.95 4.32 2.79
C LEU A 146 14.90 4.82 1.79
N ARG A 147 14.80 4.16 0.62
CA ARG A 147 13.78 4.48 -0.39
C ARG A 147 12.37 4.24 0.14
N VAL A 148 12.11 3.08 0.75
CA VAL A 148 10.78 2.74 1.29
C VAL A 148 10.35 3.74 2.37
N LEU A 149 11.24 4.14 3.28
CA LEU A 149 10.92 5.14 4.30
C LEU A 149 10.59 6.50 3.68
N SER A 150 11.39 6.96 2.72
CA SER A 150 11.14 8.20 1.97
C SER A 150 9.79 8.16 1.24
N ASP A 151 9.52 7.09 0.48
CA ASP A 151 8.25 6.88 -0.24
C ASP A 151 7.05 6.71 0.70
N SER A 152 7.32 6.39 1.97
CA SER A 152 6.33 6.25 3.04
C SER A 152 6.19 7.53 3.88
N ASN A 153 6.74 8.66 3.41
CA ASN A 153 6.67 9.97 4.05
C ASN A 153 7.34 10.05 5.44
N PHE A 154 8.33 9.20 5.70
CA PHE A 154 9.19 9.34 6.89
C PHE A 154 10.38 10.25 6.58
N HIS A 155 10.65 11.19 7.48
CA HIS A 155 11.89 11.95 7.50
C HIS A 155 12.99 11.07 8.10
N GLU A 156 14.10 10.90 7.39
CA GLU A 156 15.28 10.19 7.91
C GLU A 156 15.87 10.94 9.11
N VAL A 157 15.98 10.25 10.25
CA VAL A 157 16.54 10.80 11.49
C VAL A 157 18.00 10.38 11.65
N SER A 158 18.30 9.10 11.41
CA SER A 158 19.65 8.56 11.41
C SER A 158 19.75 7.33 10.50
N SER A 159 20.94 7.10 9.97
CA SER A 159 21.33 5.90 9.24
C SER A 159 22.73 5.54 9.67
N ASP A 160 22.82 4.57 10.57
CA ASP A 160 24.07 4.13 11.18
C ASP A 160 24.47 2.77 10.61
N GLU A 161 25.77 2.63 10.34
CA GLU A 161 26.39 1.38 9.88
C GLU A 161 27.46 0.94 10.88
N SER A 162 27.47 -0.34 11.20
CA SER A 162 28.54 -0.97 11.96
C SER A 162 28.85 -2.35 11.39
N ILE A 163 30.12 -2.73 11.45
CA ILE A 163 30.60 -4.02 10.94
C ILE A 163 31.30 -4.75 12.09
N THR A 164 30.94 -6.01 12.31
CA THR A 164 31.57 -6.86 13.32
C THR A 164 31.70 -8.28 12.76
N ASP A 165 32.92 -8.80 12.67
CA ASP A 165 33.20 -10.17 12.19
C ASP A 165 32.49 -10.53 10.87
N ASP A 166 32.66 -9.68 9.84
CA ASP A 166 32.03 -9.79 8.50
C ASP A 166 30.48 -9.67 8.49
N VAL A 167 29.86 -9.47 9.64
CA VAL A 167 28.44 -9.16 9.78
C VAL A 167 28.25 -7.64 9.74
N VAL A 168 27.46 -7.18 8.78
CA VAL A 168 27.04 -5.78 8.67
C VAL A 168 25.75 -5.59 9.46
N HIS A 169 25.70 -4.49 10.20
CA HIS A 169 24.57 -4.06 11.01
C HIS A 169 24.20 -2.64 10.59
N PHE A 170 23.02 -2.47 10.01
CA PHE A 170 22.45 -1.17 9.70
C PHE A 170 21.32 -0.85 10.67
N LYS A 171 21.28 0.40 11.12
CA LYS A 171 20.16 0.96 11.88
C LYS A 171 19.67 2.21 11.18
N ILE A 172 18.44 2.17 10.67
CA ILE A 172 17.82 3.30 9.98
C ILE A 172 16.60 3.74 10.80
N SER A 173 16.52 5.04 11.09
CA SER A 173 15.45 5.64 11.88
C SER A 173 14.68 6.66 11.05
N GLY A 174 13.35 6.60 11.09
CA GLY A 174 12.46 7.50 10.37
C GLY A 174 11.40 8.11 11.29
N TRP A 175 11.04 9.37 11.05
CA TRP A 175 10.00 10.08 11.81
C TRP A 175 8.95 10.71 10.90
N ALA A 176 7.69 10.57 11.27
CA ALA A 176 6.58 11.12 10.53
C ALA A 176 5.44 11.54 11.46
N LYS A 177 4.51 12.28 10.89
CA LYS A 177 3.31 12.77 11.57
C LYS A 177 2.09 12.52 10.72
N GLY A 178 0.97 12.17 11.34
CA GLY A 178 -0.31 12.06 10.68
C GLY A 178 -0.77 13.38 10.03
N LYS A 179 -1.40 13.30 8.85
CA LYS A 179 -2.05 14.43 8.17
C LYS A 179 -3.25 14.97 8.94
N TYR A 180 -4.07 14.10 9.50
CA TYR A 180 -5.38 14.42 10.08
C TYR A 180 -5.34 14.48 11.61
N THR A 181 -4.84 13.43 12.27
CA THR A 181 -4.77 13.34 13.73
C THR A 181 -3.63 14.16 14.31
N ARG A 182 -2.63 14.51 13.48
CA ARG A 182 -1.39 15.19 13.89
C ARG A 182 -0.58 14.41 14.92
N LYS A 183 -0.88 13.13 15.11
CA LYS A 183 -0.14 12.21 15.98
C LYS A 183 1.13 11.73 15.31
N ASN A 184 2.16 11.49 16.10
CA ASN A 184 3.47 11.13 15.60
C ASN A 184 3.67 9.61 15.50
N VAL A 185 4.48 9.20 14.53
CA VAL A 185 4.91 7.81 14.32
C VAL A 185 6.40 7.78 13.99
N GLY A 186 7.13 6.93 14.70
CA GLY A 186 8.54 6.64 14.46
C GLY A 186 8.74 5.21 13.98
N ALA A 187 9.69 5.01 13.06
CA ALA A 187 10.13 3.70 12.62
C ALA A 187 11.63 3.53 12.91
N GLU A 188 12.01 2.38 13.47
CA GLU A 188 13.40 1.91 13.55
C GLU A 188 13.51 0.60 12.78
N ILE A 189 14.43 0.55 11.82
CA ILE A 189 14.67 -0.63 10.99
C ILE A 189 16.10 -1.09 11.21
N PHE A 190 16.26 -2.31 11.69
CA PHE A 190 17.55 -2.95 11.94
C PHE A 190 17.79 -4.03 10.89
N ILE A 191 18.88 -3.92 10.13
CA ILE A 191 19.22 -4.89 9.09
C ILE A 191 20.54 -5.55 9.48
N THR A 192 20.59 -6.87 9.42
CA THR A 192 21.77 -7.65 9.77
C THR A 192 22.01 -8.79 8.77
N GLY A 193 23.25 -9.04 8.41
CA GLY A 193 23.65 -10.22 7.64
C GLY A 193 25.12 -10.19 7.28
N ILE A 194 25.60 -11.21 6.57
CA ILE A 194 26.99 -11.28 6.13
C ILE A 194 27.17 -10.33 4.93
N SER A 195 28.22 -9.50 4.96
CA SER A 195 28.44 -8.51 3.91
C SER A 195 28.55 -9.16 2.53
N LYS A 196 27.88 -8.55 1.53
CA LYS A 196 27.84 -9.01 0.14
C LYS A 196 27.26 -10.42 -0.08
N GLN A 197 26.75 -11.07 0.97
CA GLN A 197 26.07 -12.35 0.86
C GLN A 197 24.56 -12.14 0.90
N LYS A 198 23.84 -12.94 0.13
CA LYS A 198 22.38 -12.98 0.17
C LYS A 198 21.90 -13.59 1.48
N GLY A 199 20.79 -13.07 2.00
CA GLY A 199 20.25 -13.52 3.29
C GLY A 199 20.38 -12.45 4.36
N ALA A 200 19.55 -11.41 4.26
CA ALA A 200 19.44 -10.37 5.27
C ALA A 200 18.29 -10.66 6.25
N SER A 201 18.50 -10.33 7.51
CA SER A 201 17.45 -10.27 8.53
C SER A 201 17.13 -8.82 8.84
N CYS A 202 15.86 -8.47 8.77
CA CYS A 202 15.36 -7.11 8.98
C CYS A 202 14.36 -7.12 10.14
N ARG A 203 14.62 -6.35 11.19
CA ARG A 203 13.67 -6.11 12.29
C ARG A 203 13.08 -4.72 12.12
N ILE A 204 11.77 -4.67 11.93
CA ILE A 204 11.02 -3.43 11.78
C ILE A 204 10.33 -3.17 13.12
N ARG A 205 10.66 -2.05 13.75
CA ARG A 205 10.00 -1.56 14.95
C ARG A 205 9.29 -0.24 14.60
N VAL A 206 8.03 -0.12 14.98
CA VAL A 206 7.28 1.12 14.83
C VAL A 206 6.73 1.51 16.18
N ALA A 207 6.84 2.79 16.52
CA ALA A 207 6.24 3.38 17.71
C ALA A 207 5.33 4.54 17.30
N GLY A 208 4.23 4.72 18.02
CA GLY A 208 3.25 5.75 17.66
C GLY A 208 2.53 6.32 18.87
N GLU A 209 2.04 7.56 18.74
CA GLU A 209 1.08 8.18 19.68
C GLU A 209 -0.34 7.61 19.50
N ASP A 210 -0.56 6.83 18.45
CA ASP A 210 -1.80 6.10 18.19
C ASP A 210 -1.49 4.63 17.93
N ASP A 211 -1.97 3.74 18.80
CA ASP A 211 -1.75 2.31 18.67
C ASP A 211 -2.35 1.76 17.38
N ALA A 212 -3.42 2.40 16.88
CA ALA A 212 -4.05 2.02 15.62
C ALA A 212 -3.16 2.29 14.40
N MET A 213 -2.12 3.14 14.52
CA MET A 213 -1.15 3.41 13.45
C MET A 213 0.01 2.43 13.43
N ILE A 214 0.33 1.78 14.56
CA ILE A 214 1.53 0.94 14.72
C ILE A 214 1.50 -0.27 13.80
N LEU A 215 0.52 -1.17 13.98
CA LEU A 215 0.46 -2.42 13.20
C LEU A 215 0.30 -2.19 11.70
N PRO A 216 -0.53 -1.24 11.23
CA PRO A 216 -0.69 -1.04 9.80
C PRO A 216 0.54 -0.37 9.15
N ALA A 217 1.28 0.47 9.89
CA ALA A 217 2.58 0.95 9.43
C ALA A 217 3.63 -0.18 9.35
N ILE A 218 3.65 -1.09 10.34
CA ILE A 218 4.51 -2.29 10.30
C ILE A 218 4.16 -3.15 9.07
N ASP A 219 2.87 -3.42 8.84
CA ASP A 219 2.41 -4.23 7.72
C ASP A 219 2.79 -3.62 6.36
N ASP A 220 2.60 -2.30 6.17
CA ASP A 220 2.95 -1.61 4.92
C ASP A 220 4.47 -1.59 4.69
N LEU A 221 5.27 -1.23 5.71
CA LEU A 221 6.73 -1.28 5.62
C LEU A 221 7.22 -2.70 5.33
N LYS A 222 6.67 -3.71 6.01
CA LYS A 222 7.00 -5.12 5.78
C LYS A 222 6.65 -5.55 4.35
N GLU A 223 5.47 -5.22 3.85
CA GLU A 223 5.07 -5.58 2.49
C GLU A 223 6.01 -4.94 1.46
N ARG A 224 6.29 -3.64 1.58
CA ARG A 224 7.19 -2.92 0.68
C ARG A 224 8.62 -3.45 0.73
N LEU A 225 9.14 -3.74 1.93
CA LEU A 225 10.48 -4.29 2.13
C LEU A 225 10.61 -5.74 1.66
N SER A 226 9.54 -6.52 1.65
CA SER A 226 9.53 -7.90 1.15
C SER A 226 9.28 -8.02 -0.36
N ALA A 227 8.77 -6.98 -1.02
CA ALA A 227 8.37 -7.01 -2.43
C ALA A 227 9.45 -6.46 -3.38
N TYR A 228 9.51 -6.94 -4.61
CA TYR A 228 10.29 -6.25 -5.66
C TYR A 228 9.54 -4.99 -6.09
N LEU A 229 10.20 -3.83 -5.99
CA LEU A 229 9.62 -2.52 -6.31
C LEU A 229 10.22 -1.96 -7.60
N CYS A 230 9.40 -1.24 -8.37
CA CYS A 230 9.87 -0.46 -9.50
C CYS A 230 10.83 0.63 -9.01
N PRO A 231 12.05 0.74 -9.57
CA PRO A 231 13.04 1.71 -9.10
C PRO A 231 12.65 3.17 -9.37
N MET A 232 11.71 3.41 -10.30
CA MET A 232 11.28 4.76 -10.65
C MET A 232 10.03 5.24 -9.91
N CYS A 233 9.10 4.34 -9.58
CA CYS A 233 7.80 4.73 -9.04
C CYS A 233 7.40 3.98 -7.76
N GLY A 234 8.28 3.15 -7.19
CA GLY A 234 8.05 2.44 -5.92
C GLY A 234 6.99 1.34 -5.97
N ASN A 235 6.23 1.19 -7.06
CA ASN A 235 5.15 0.20 -7.16
C ASN A 235 5.67 -1.24 -7.25
N LYS A 236 4.92 -2.17 -6.65
CA LYS A 236 5.19 -3.61 -6.65
C LYS A 236 5.22 -4.18 -8.07
N LEU A 237 6.25 -4.97 -8.37
CA LEU A 237 6.34 -5.77 -9.59
C LEU A 237 5.55 -7.07 -9.43
N THR A 238 4.93 -7.52 -10.52
CA THR A 238 4.25 -8.83 -10.56
C THR A 238 5.26 -9.96 -10.45
N LEU A 239 4.80 -11.16 -10.07
CA LEU A 239 5.66 -12.35 -9.99
C LEU A 239 6.32 -12.64 -11.34
N ASP A 240 5.58 -12.53 -12.45
CA ASP A 240 6.12 -12.70 -13.81
C ASP A 240 7.24 -11.69 -14.12
N ASN A 241 7.05 -10.42 -13.75
CA ASN A 241 8.08 -9.39 -13.93
C ASN A 241 9.33 -9.71 -13.09
N VAL A 242 9.15 -10.23 -11.87
CA VAL A 242 10.25 -10.62 -11.00
C VAL A 242 11.00 -11.82 -11.58
N GLU A 243 10.29 -12.83 -12.07
CA GLU A 243 10.91 -13.99 -12.72
C GLU A 243 11.68 -13.61 -13.98
N ASP A 244 11.13 -12.73 -14.81
CA ASP A 244 11.78 -12.27 -16.03
C ASP A 244 13.02 -11.42 -15.71
N LEU A 245 12.97 -10.56 -14.69
CA LEU A 245 14.15 -9.86 -14.18
C LEU A 245 15.23 -10.82 -13.67
N LYS A 246 14.84 -11.89 -12.96
CA LYS A 246 15.77 -12.93 -12.50
C LYS A 246 16.43 -13.68 -13.65
N LYS A 247 15.73 -13.80 -14.79
CA LYS A 247 16.25 -14.38 -16.04
C LYS A 247 17.07 -13.37 -16.86
N GLY A 248 17.31 -12.16 -16.34
CA GLY A 248 18.08 -11.10 -17.02
C GLY A 248 17.32 -10.42 -18.16
N LYS A 249 16.00 -10.54 -18.21
CA LYS A 249 15.18 -9.87 -19.22
C LYS A 249 14.80 -8.46 -18.79
N ILE A 250 14.52 -7.62 -19.78
CA ILE A 250 13.94 -6.30 -19.57
C ILE A 250 12.43 -6.45 -19.38
N VAL A 251 11.90 -5.95 -18.27
CA VAL A 251 10.46 -5.92 -17.97
C VAL A 251 9.95 -4.48 -17.99
N ARG A 252 8.65 -4.27 -18.22
CA ARG A 252 8.04 -2.95 -18.11
C ARG A 252 7.22 -2.84 -16.85
N CYS A 253 7.39 -1.73 -16.13
CA CYS A 253 6.52 -1.41 -15.01
C CYS A 253 5.09 -1.17 -15.53
N LEU A 254 4.11 -1.89 -15.00
CA LEU A 254 2.70 -1.74 -15.38
C LEU A 254 2.12 -0.37 -14.99
N PHE A 255 2.78 0.35 -14.08
CA PHE A 255 2.31 1.62 -13.54
C PHE A 255 2.93 2.84 -14.23
N CYS A 256 4.27 2.92 -14.30
CA CYS A 256 4.96 4.06 -14.92
C CYS A 256 5.52 3.77 -16.31
N ASN A 257 5.32 2.55 -16.83
CA ASN A 257 5.76 2.09 -18.15
C ASN A 257 7.29 2.18 -18.40
N VAL A 258 8.09 2.37 -17.34
CA VAL A 258 9.55 2.35 -17.45
C VAL A 258 10.04 0.93 -17.70
N SER A 259 11.05 0.80 -18.56
CA SER A 259 11.79 -0.44 -18.74
C SER A 259 12.78 -0.65 -17.59
N ILE A 260 12.72 -1.82 -16.95
CA ILE A 260 13.55 -2.23 -15.83
C ILE A 260 14.32 -3.47 -16.28
N GLY A 261 15.64 -3.44 -16.18
CA GLY A 261 16.53 -4.52 -16.57
C GLY A 261 17.97 -4.07 -16.42
N ARG A 262 18.89 -5.03 -16.28
CA ARG A 262 20.34 -4.76 -16.39
C ARG A 262 20.77 -4.72 -17.85
#